data_AF-A0A0C9WRE9-F1
#
_entry.id   AF-A0A0C9WRE9-F1
#
_cell.length_a   1.000
_cell.length_b   1.000
_cell.length_c   1.000
_cell.angle_alpha   90.00
_cell.angle_beta   90.00
_cell.angle_gamma   90.00
#
_symmetry.space_group_name_H-M   'P 1'
#
loop_
_entity.id
_entity.type
_entity.pdbx_description
1 polymer ?
#
loop_
_entity_poly.entity_id
_entity_poly.type
_entity_poly.pdbx_seq_one_letter_code
_entity_poly.pdbx_strand_id
1 'polypeptide(L)' 'EAVHHAIRRKATFDRKVLKSKAGVVEFKNGQLVQVFRDKLASTLSTERKLAPLWSPP' A
#
# COMPACT_ATOMS: atom_id res chain seq x y z
N GLU A 1 21.32 -8.17 7.60
CA GLU A 1 20.74 -7.89 6.26
C GLU A 1 19.24 -7.58 6.23
N ALA A 2 18.32 -8.51 6.51
CA ALA A 2 16.87 -8.30 6.31
C ALA A 2 16.29 -7.10 7.11
N VAL A 3 16.74 -6.91 8.35
CA VAL A 3 16.30 -5.79 9.22
C VAL A 3 16.73 -4.43 8.64
N HIS A 4 17.99 -4.29 8.22
CA HIS A 4 18.48 -3.05 7.60
C HIS A 4 17.73 -2.72 6.31
N HIS A 5 17.42 -3.75 5.51
CA HIS A 5 16.64 -3.58 4.29
C HIS A 5 15.20 -3.12 4.58
N ALA A 6 14.55 -3.69 5.59
CA ALA A 6 13.22 -3.28 6.04
C ALA A 6 13.20 -1.81 6.50
N ILE A 7 14.18 -1.41 7.31
CA ILE A 7 14.33 -0.02 7.78
C ILE A 7 14.49 0.95 6.60
N ARG A 8 15.36 0.62 5.63
CA ARG A 8 15.59 1.46 4.45
C ARG A 8 14.32 1.65 3.61
N ARG A 9 13.56 0.57 3.40
CA ARG A 9 12.29 0.64 2.66
C ARG A 9 11.27 1.50 3.39
N LYS A 10 11.13 1.34 4.71
CA LYS A 10 10.23 2.16 5.52
C LYS A 10 10.60 3.65 5.43
N ALA A 11 11.86 3.99 5.64
CA ALA A 11 12.33 5.38 5.55
C ALA A 11 12.11 6.01 4.17
N THR A 12 12.19 5.20 3.10
CA THR A 12 11.90 5.66 1.73
C THR A 12 10.41 5.86 1.52
N PHE A 13 9.58 4.95 2.02
CA PHE A 13 8.13 5.05 1.96
C PHE A 13 7.64 6.29 2.72
N ASP A 14 8.05 6.46 3.98
CA ASP A 14 7.67 7.60 4.82
C ASP A 14 8.01 8.93 4.13
N ARG A 15 9.20 9.03 3.55
CA ARG A 15 9.63 10.22 2.79
C ARG A 15 8.76 10.49 1.57
N LYS A 16 8.31 9.45 0.86
CA LYS A 16 7.41 9.59 -0.28
C LYS A 16 6.02 10.04 0.15
N VAL A 17 5.50 9.49 1.25
CA VAL A 17 4.21 9.90 1.84
C VAL A 17 4.23 11.37 2.22
N LEU A 18 5.25 11.81 2.95
CA LEU A 18 5.39 13.21 3.37
C LEU A 18 5.52 14.20 2.20
N LYS A 19 6.08 13.76 1.06
CA LYS A 19 6.18 14.57 -0.16
C LYS A 19 4.94 14.49 -1.06
N SER A 20 4.01 13.59 -0.78
CA SER A 20 2.80 13.43 -1.58
C SER A 20 1.81 14.57 -1.28
N LYS A 21 0.93 14.86 -2.24
CA LYS A 21 -0.11 15.88 -2.06
C LYS A 21 -1.04 15.58 -0.87
N ALA A 22 -1.30 14.30 -0.62
CA ALA A 22 -2.18 13.87 0.47
C ALA A 22 -1.49 13.86 1.83
N GLY A 23 -0.15 13.75 1.86
CA GLY A 23 0.59 13.62 3.11
C GLY A 23 0.24 12.34 3.88
N VAL A 24 0.32 12.41 5.21
CA VAL A 24 -0.15 11.34 6.09
C VAL A 24 -1.67 11.39 6.14
N VAL A 25 -2.32 10.27 5.81
CA VAL A 25 -3.78 10.12 5.84
C VAL A 25 -4.15 9.22 7.02
N GLU A 26 -4.91 9.77 7.96
CA GLU A 26 -5.49 9.02 9.07
C GLU A 26 -6.99 8.82 8.82
N PHE A 27 -7.42 7.57 8.80
CA PHE A 27 -8.82 7.21 8.61
C PHE A 27 -9.56 7.23 9.95
N LYS A 28 -10.79 7.73 9.94
CA LYS A 28 -11.69 7.80 11.10
C LYS A 28 -12.81 6.77 10.96
N ASN A 29 -13.35 6.35 12.09
CA ASN A 29 -14.52 5.47 12.11
C ASN A 29 -15.68 6.08 11.31
N GLY A 30 -16.32 5.26 10.48
CA GLY A 30 -17.41 5.67 9.59
C GLY A 30 -16.95 6.19 8.21
N GLN A 31 -15.65 6.32 7.96
CA GLN A 31 -15.14 6.60 6.62
C GLN A 31 -15.05 5.32 5.79
N LEU A 32 -15.56 5.37 4.56
CA LEU A 32 -15.37 4.31 3.57
C LEU A 32 -13.91 4.26 3.14
N VAL A 33 -13.34 3.05 3.14
CA VAL A 33 -11.94 2.82 2.80
C VAL A 33 -11.82 1.57 1.95
N GLN A 34 -10.88 1.58 1.00
CA GLN A 34 -10.57 0.42 0.19
C GLN A 34 -9.21 -0.15 0.60
N VAL A 35 -9.13 -1.46 0.73
CA VAL A 35 -7.89 -2.17 1.07
C VAL A 35 -7.21 -2.63 -0.22
N PHE A 36 -5.93 -2.31 -0.35
CA PHE A 36 -5.11 -2.76 -1.48
C PHE A 36 -4.64 -4.20 -1.29
N ARG A 37 -4.77 -5.03 -2.31
CA ARG A 37 -4.41 -6.45 -2.31
C ARG A 37 -2.93 -6.66 -2.65
N ASP A 38 -2.03 -6.30 -1.73
CA ASP A 38 -0.57 -6.38 -1.91
C ASP A 38 -0.08 -7.76 -2.37
N LYS A 39 -0.62 -8.84 -1.77
CA LYS A 39 -0.25 -10.21 -2.12
C LYS A 39 -0.51 -10.49 -3.59
N LEU A 40 -1.70 -10.14 -4.09
CA LEU A 40 -2.06 -10.35 -5.48
C LEU A 40 -1.20 -9.48 -6.41
N ALA A 41 -1.03 -8.20 -6.06
CA ALA A 41 -0.22 -7.24 -6.83
C ALA A 41 1.25 -7.69 -6.98
N SER A 42 1.78 -8.42 -5.99
CA SER A 42 3.17 -8.91 -6.00
C SER A 42 3.41 -10.16 -6.85
N THR A 43 2.35 -10.83 -7.31
CA THR A 43 2.48 -12.03 -8.16
C THR A 43 2.46 -11.70 -9.65
N LEU A 44 2.94 -12.61 -10.50
CA LEU A 44 2.77 -12.54 -11.97
C LEU A 44 1.66 -13.49 -12.47
N SER A 45 0.66 -13.73 -11.63
CA SER A 45 -0.43 -14.66 -11.92
C SER A 45 -1.43 -14.07 -12.93
N THR A 46 -2.16 -14.94 -13.62
CA THR A 46 -3.30 -14.54 -14.45
C THR A 46 -4.38 -13.86 -13.60
N GLU A 47 -4.58 -14.32 -12.36
CA GLU A 47 -5.53 -13.72 -11.42
C GLU A 47 -5.24 -12.23 -11.20
N ARG A 48 -3.97 -11.83 -11.06
CA ARG A 48 -3.60 -10.41 -10.93
C ARG A 48 -4.08 -9.56 -12.11
N LYS A 49 -4.11 -10.14 -13.33
CA LYS A 49 -4.54 -9.41 -14.54
C LYS A 49 -6.06 -9.24 -14.60
N LEU A 50 -6.81 -10.12 -13.94
CA LEU A 50 -8.27 -10.20 -14.07
C LEU A 50 -9.00 -9.64 -12.84
N ALA A 51 -8.42 -9.78 -11.65
CA ALA A 51 -9.07 -9.39 -10.40
C ALA A 51 -8.75 -7.93 -10.01
N PRO A 52 -9.73 -7.20 -9.43
CA PRO A 52 -9.49 -5.88 -8.87
C PRO A 52 -8.43 -5.90 -7.77
N LEU A 53 -7.55 -4.91 -7.77
CA LEU A 53 -6.52 -4.75 -6.73
C LEU A 53 -7.04 -4.04 -5.48
N TRP A 54 -8.18 -3.37 -5.57
CA TRP A 54 -8.84 -2.69 -4.46
C TRP A 54 -10.06 -3.48 -4.01
N SER A 55 -10.31 -3.54 -2.70
CA SER A 55 -11.56 -4.07 -2.18
C SER A 55 -12.74 -3.14 -2.50
N PRO A 56 -13.98 -3.63 -2.40
CA PRO A 56 -15.13 -2.76 -2.21
C PRO A 56 -14.91 -1.82 -1.00
N PRO A 57 -15.47 -0.59 -1.02
CA PRO A 57 -15.40 0.36 0.09
C PRO A 57 -16.17 -0.07 1.33
#